data_AF-A0A7U6KHX7-F1
#
_entry.id   AF-A0A7U6KHX7-F1
#
_cell.length_a   1.000
_cell.length_b   1.000
_cell.length_c   1.000
_cell.angle_alpha   90.00
_cell.angle_beta   90.00
_cell.angle_gamma   90.00
#
_symmetry.space_group_name_H-M   'P 1'
#
loop_
_entity.id
_entity.type
_entity.pdbx_description
1 polymer ?
#
loop_
_entity_poly.entity_id
_entity_poly.type
_entity_poly.pdbx_seq_one_letter_code
_entity_poly.pdbx_strand_id
1 'polypeptide(L)'
;MIQKDTNKMIQKAKETTEKKDKKEVKDEKKITYAYKDSFANKTKSVRAKIDVKCEEPDKEYPIIRVTPREFTQKEVDNVINELIGDSKFLKLDYEPSKKQIEDEIISLKKDYQDGDPSDLLASDRDTVGEVIKILKRQLATAPDKVEEEEASRKLVDYKSGSRIRGYTKEANGRMKYLDIENGCIPGSVDLTYTYMPQKDSQGYDNDHNCQAFKESQLRKLKMTQEEAVQKAEDLLKKLHMNNHNEFGVYEVRKAYDETMLLKEHRKNDIPFAYMIIFTRNFNGMISGYGDQYFNIYNDLAKPVANYLNDTAKEDSNSAKDDGYAMEWNRETVCVYLDDSGVTGFRWTEPCKVDGTVVKNSKLLSFEKIKGIIKKMILMKFQPEPSRDSLTVDYITGKTIKLELERIPEKGKKLQGLYVPAWNIYGDDDCIAKKKSKDFGDLNMKNEKLISINAIDGSIIELPRDAGGIG
;
A
#
# COMPACT_ATOMS: atom_id res chain seq x y z
N MET A 1 15.74 -12.56 14.68
CA MET A 1 15.32 -11.17 14.98
C MET A 1 15.00 -11.09 16.46
N ILE A 2 15.50 -10.09 17.21
CA ILE A 2 15.18 -9.93 18.64
C ILE A 2 13.98 -8.99 18.74
N GLN A 3 12.85 -9.49 19.25
CA GLN A 3 11.63 -8.68 19.40
C GLN A 3 11.90 -7.49 20.34
N LYS A 4 11.46 -6.29 19.92
CA LYS A 4 11.59 -5.08 20.75
C LYS A 4 10.85 -5.25 22.07
N ASP A 5 11.49 -4.83 23.15
CA ASP A 5 10.84 -4.77 24.46
C ASP A 5 9.95 -3.53 24.54
N THR A 6 8.71 -3.66 24.06
CA THR A 6 7.74 -2.57 24.04
C THR A 6 7.38 -2.09 25.44
N ASN A 7 7.43 -2.95 26.46
CA ASN A 7 7.21 -2.56 27.86
C ASN A 7 8.29 -1.61 28.35
N LYS A 8 9.56 -1.94 28.10
CA LYS A 8 10.70 -1.07 28.44
C LYS A 8 10.64 0.26 27.68
N MET A 9 10.23 0.24 26.41
CA MET A 9 10.04 1.46 25.60
C MET A 9 8.93 2.35 26.18
N ILE A 10 7.77 1.77 26.52
CA ILE A 10 6.66 2.49 27.16
C ILE A 10 7.09 3.07 28.51
N GLN A 11 7.86 2.33 29.30
CA GLN A 11 8.38 2.82 30.57
C GLN A 11 9.28 4.05 30.38
N LYS A 12 10.24 3.99 29.44
CA LYS A 12 11.09 5.15 29.08
C LYS A 12 10.28 6.36 28.60
N ALA A 13 9.21 6.12 27.85
CA ALA A 13 8.30 7.18 27.40
C ALA A 13 7.60 7.89 28.57
N LYS A 14 7.31 7.15 29.66
CA LYS A 14 6.63 7.63 30.87
C LYS A 14 7.56 8.25 31.91
N GLU A 15 8.83 7.85 31.97
CA GLU A 15 9.79 8.20 33.04
C GLU A 15 10.10 9.70 33.18
N THR A 16 9.47 10.61 32.43
CA THR A 16 9.61 12.06 32.63
C THR A 16 8.38 12.89 32.24
N THR A 17 7.17 12.34 32.32
CA THR A 17 5.92 13.12 32.19
C THR A 17 5.67 13.97 33.46
N GLU A 18 6.64 14.80 33.86
CA GLU A 18 6.34 15.87 34.81
C GLU A 18 5.43 16.88 34.11
N LYS A 19 4.29 17.16 34.76
CA LYS A 19 3.26 18.10 34.33
C LYS A 19 3.87 19.40 33.84
N LYS A 20 3.97 19.58 32.52
CA LYS A 20 3.90 20.91 31.94
C LYS A 20 2.45 21.13 31.55
N ASP A 21 1.70 21.75 32.44
CA ASP A 21 0.50 22.49 32.05
C ASP A 21 0.96 23.60 31.10
N LYS A 22 0.99 23.32 29.78
CA LYS A 22 1.23 24.34 28.76
C LYS A 22 -0.12 24.89 28.34
N LYS A 23 -0.31 26.18 28.58
CA LYS A 23 -1.38 27.02 28.01
C LYS A 23 -1.46 26.82 26.50
N GLU A 24 -2.66 26.90 25.94
CA GLU A 24 -2.89 27.06 24.50
C GLU A 24 -2.00 28.20 23.97
N VAL A 25 -0.93 27.86 23.26
CA VAL A 25 -0.11 28.85 22.55
C VAL A 25 -0.65 28.89 21.13
N LYS A 26 -1.21 30.04 20.75
CA LYS A 26 -1.82 30.32 19.45
C LYS A 26 -0.85 30.39 18.26
N ASP A 27 0.45 30.17 18.50
CA ASP A 27 1.50 30.06 17.47
C ASP A 27 2.34 28.80 17.74
N GLU A 28 2.27 27.82 16.84
CA GLU A 28 3.06 26.59 16.93
C GLU A 28 4.55 26.91 16.72
N LYS A 29 5.30 27.03 17.81
CA LYS A 29 6.76 27.15 17.75
C LYS A 29 7.33 25.95 16.98
N LYS A 30 7.94 26.19 15.82
CA LYS A 30 8.62 25.15 15.04
C LYS A 30 10.04 24.91 15.56
N ILE A 31 10.46 23.65 15.57
CA ILE A 31 11.81 23.20 15.87
C ILE A 31 12.43 22.71 14.57
N THR A 32 13.59 23.28 14.21
CA THR A 32 14.36 22.85 13.04
C THR A 32 15.37 21.78 13.43
N TYR A 33 15.33 20.66 12.71
CA TYR A 33 16.29 19.58 12.80
C TYR A 33 17.09 19.52 11.51
N ALA A 34 18.42 19.63 11.61
CA ALA A 34 19.31 19.58 10.46
C ALA A 34 20.50 18.67 10.74
N TYR A 35 20.84 17.83 9.77
CA TYR A 35 21.98 16.93 9.85
C TYR A 35 22.69 16.83 8.50
N LYS A 36 23.98 17.15 8.51
CA LYS A 36 24.86 17.06 7.36
C LYS A 36 26.16 16.37 7.77
N ASP A 37 26.41 15.18 7.23
CA ASP A 37 27.64 14.42 7.47
C ASP A 37 27.96 13.49 6.28
N SER A 38 29.24 13.16 6.13
CA SER A 38 29.73 12.16 5.18
C SER A 38 30.61 11.17 5.91
N PHE A 39 30.28 9.88 5.82
CA PHE A 39 30.98 8.82 6.56
C PHE A 39 31.04 7.52 5.77
N ALA A 40 31.94 6.62 6.16
CA ALA A 40 32.13 5.33 5.50
C ALA A 40 32.47 4.26 6.54
N ASN A 41 32.24 2.99 6.19
CA ASN A 41 32.77 1.88 6.97
C ASN A 41 34.30 1.78 6.78
N LYS A 42 34.97 0.93 7.58
CA LYS A 42 36.44 0.81 7.56
C LYS A 42 37.00 0.42 6.19
N THR A 43 36.29 -0.43 5.44
CA THR A 43 36.68 -0.93 4.11
C THR A 43 36.29 0.00 2.97
N LYS A 44 35.52 1.07 3.25
CA LYS A 44 34.91 1.98 2.27
C LYS A 44 34.00 1.27 1.24
N SER A 45 33.53 0.06 1.55
CA SER A 45 32.52 -0.64 0.76
C SER A 45 31.12 -0.04 0.96
N VAL A 46 30.91 0.69 2.05
CA VAL A 46 29.71 1.54 2.25
C VAL A 46 30.15 2.97 2.47
N ARG A 47 29.58 3.89 1.70
CA ARG A 47 29.79 5.33 1.83
C ARG A 47 28.43 5.99 1.93
N ALA A 48 28.27 6.88 2.91
CA ALA A 48 27.03 7.59 3.13
C ALA A 48 27.27 9.10 3.13
N LYS A 49 26.38 9.83 2.49
CA LYS A 49 26.24 11.28 2.57
C LYS A 49 24.83 11.59 3.03
N ILE A 50 24.69 12.23 4.19
CA ILE A 50 23.41 12.67 4.72
C ILE A 50 23.39 14.20 4.64
N ASP A 51 22.36 14.76 4.03
CA ASP A 51 22.12 16.21 3.99
C ASP A 51 20.61 16.43 4.08
N VAL A 52 20.11 16.48 5.32
CA VAL A 52 18.67 16.49 5.61
C VAL A 52 18.31 17.66 6.52
N LYS A 53 17.15 18.25 6.27
CA LYS A 53 16.52 19.28 7.10
C LYS A 53 15.03 18.97 7.25
N CYS A 54 14.49 19.16 8.45
CA CYS A 54 13.07 19.02 8.76
C CYS A 54 12.65 20.10 9.77
N GLU A 55 11.40 20.55 9.68
CA GLU A 55 10.80 21.49 10.61
C GLU A 55 9.52 20.85 11.18
N GLU A 56 9.50 20.67 12.50
CA GLU A 56 8.37 20.06 13.19
C GLU A 56 7.79 21.03 14.22
N PRO A 57 6.47 21.09 14.40
CA PRO A 57 5.88 21.87 15.50
C PRO A 57 6.27 21.28 16.87
N ASP A 58 6.43 22.14 17.87
CA ASP A 58 6.63 21.76 19.28
C ASP A 58 5.32 21.23 19.88
N LYS A 59 4.95 19.99 19.54
CA LYS A 59 3.72 19.31 19.96
C LYS A 59 3.99 18.04 20.78
N GLU A 60 2.94 17.47 21.35
CA GLU A 60 3.00 16.21 22.09
C GLU A 60 3.12 15.00 21.15
N TYR A 61 3.94 14.02 21.53
CA TYR A 61 4.16 12.80 20.75
C TYR A 61 3.56 11.57 21.45
N PRO A 62 2.29 11.21 21.18
CA PRO A 62 1.64 10.05 21.79
C PRO A 62 2.23 8.69 21.38
N ILE A 63 1.96 7.70 22.23
CA ILE A 63 1.95 6.28 21.86
C ILE A 63 0.49 5.82 21.84
N ILE A 64 0.01 5.36 20.69
CA ILE A 64 -1.37 4.92 20.49
C ILE A 64 -1.39 3.42 20.28
N ARG A 65 -2.31 2.73 20.96
CA ARG A 65 -2.55 1.30 20.74
C ARG A 65 -3.69 1.11 19.75
N VAL A 66 -3.48 0.18 18.83
CA VAL A 66 -4.45 -0.19 17.80
C VAL A 66 -4.52 -1.70 17.62
N THR A 67 -5.66 -2.15 17.11
CA THR A 67 -5.94 -3.53 16.70
C THR A 67 -6.67 -3.51 15.35
N PRO A 68 -6.57 -4.57 14.53
CA PRO A 68 -7.33 -4.67 13.29
C PRO A 68 -8.83 -4.69 13.60
N ARG A 69 -9.64 -4.26 12.64
CA ARG A 69 -11.10 -4.36 12.71
C ARG A 69 -11.67 -4.68 11.35
N GLU A 70 -12.94 -5.07 11.34
CA GLU A 70 -13.73 -5.28 10.14
C GLU A 70 -14.54 -4.03 9.77
N PHE A 71 -15.03 -4.00 8.54
CA PHE A 71 -16.02 -3.03 8.07
C PHE A 71 -17.39 -3.33 8.67
N THR A 72 -18.05 -2.29 9.16
CA THR A 72 -19.42 -2.35 9.66
C THR A 72 -20.43 -2.19 8.53
N GLN A 73 -21.66 -2.71 8.71
CA GLN A 73 -22.74 -2.51 7.73
C GLN A 73 -23.01 -1.02 7.45
N LYS A 74 -22.87 -0.15 8.46
CA LYS A 74 -23.07 1.30 8.27
C LYS A 74 -22.01 1.91 7.33
N GLU A 75 -20.76 1.49 7.43
CA GLU A 75 -19.70 1.92 6.51
C GLU A 75 -19.97 1.41 5.10
N VAL A 76 -20.39 0.15 4.97
CA VAL A 76 -20.81 -0.45 3.70
C VAL A 76 -21.96 0.34 3.07
N ASP A 77 -22.99 0.69 3.84
CA ASP A 77 -24.13 1.48 3.36
C ASP A 77 -23.69 2.85 2.85
N ASN A 78 -22.82 3.55 3.60
CA ASN A 78 -22.29 4.86 3.18
C ASN A 78 -21.54 4.78 1.84
N VAL A 79 -20.68 3.76 1.69
CA VAL A 79 -19.86 3.56 0.49
C VAL A 79 -20.73 3.22 -0.71
N ILE A 80 -21.68 2.31 -0.55
CA ILE A 80 -22.63 1.95 -1.61
C ILE A 80 -23.44 3.17 -2.04
N ASN A 81 -23.98 3.94 -1.10
CA ASN A 81 -24.80 5.09 -1.41
C ASN A 81 -24.02 6.18 -2.17
N GLU A 82 -22.77 6.44 -1.78
CA GLU A 82 -21.95 7.48 -2.42
C GLU A 82 -21.32 7.03 -3.75
N LEU A 83 -20.79 5.81 -3.83
CA LEU A 83 -19.98 5.35 -4.98
C LEU A 83 -20.81 4.60 -6.03
N ILE A 84 -21.81 3.83 -5.59
CA ILE A 84 -22.71 3.07 -6.48
C ILE A 84 -23.99 3.86 -6.76
N GLY A 85 -24.59 4.46 -5.73
CA GLY A 85 -25.87 5.17 -5.83
C GLY A 85 -27.02 4.23 -6.21
N ASP A 86 -28.08 4.74 -6.84
CA ASP A 86 -29.27 3.94 -7.17
C ASP A 86 -29.10 2.99 -8.38
N SER A 87 -27.90 2.91 -8.95
CA SER A 87 -27.61 2.00 -10.07
C SER A 87 -27.89 0.53 -9.69
N LYS A 88 -28.39 -0.23 -10.68
CA LYS A 88 -28.56 -1.68 -10.54
C LYS A 88 -27.21 -2.33 -10.27
N PHE A 89 -27.09 -2.95 -9.10
CA PHE A 89 -25.85 -3.56 -8.61
C PHE A 89 -25.90 -5.05 -8.89
N LEU A 90 -25.15 -5.50 -9.88
CA LEU A 90 -25.17 -6.86 -10.40
C LEU A 90 -24.14 -7.72 -9.69
N LYS A 91 -24.52 -8.97 -9.45
CA LYS A 91 -23.65 -9.97 -8.82
C LYS A 91 -22.49 -10.32 -9.75
N LEU A 92 -21.31 -10.49 -9.16
CA LEU A 92 -20.11 -10.86 -9.90
C LEU A 92 -19.80 -12.36 -9.86
N ASP A 93 -20.14 -13.02 -8.75
CA ASP A 93 -19.89 -14.45 -8.58
C ASP A 93 -21.04 -15.23 -9.23
N TYR A 94 -21.01 -15.31 -10.56
CA TYR A 94 -21.96 -16.06 -11.39
C TYR A 94 -21.25 -17.20 -12.13
N GLU A 95 -22.00 -18.26 -12.44
CA GLU A 95 -21.49 -19.32 -13.31
C GLU A 95 -21.27 -18.75 -14.72
N PRO A 96 -20.04 -18.78 -15.26
CA PRO A 96 -19.76 -18.20 -16.56
C PRO A 96 -20.43 -19.01 -17.67
N SER A 97 -20.90 -18.31 -18.71
CA SER A 97 -21.48 -18.97 -19.88
C SER A 97 -20.43 -19.75 -20.67
N LYS A 98 -20.87 -20.73 -21.47
CA LYS A 98 -20.01 -21.48 -22.40
C LYS A 98 -19.11 -20.56 -23.22
N LYS A 99 -19.70 -19.49 -23.78
CA LYS A 99 -18.95 -18.52 -24.58
C LYS A 99 -17.85 -17.82 -23.78
N GLN A 100 -18.13 -17.39 -22.55
CA GLN A 100 -17.11 -16.75 -21.70
C GLN A 100 -15.98 -17.71 -21.37
N ILE A 101 -16.28 -18.98 -21.09
CA ILE A 101 -15.27 -20.02 -20.86
C ILE A 101 -14.44 -20.28 -22.12
N GLU A 102 -15.07 -20.33 -23.29
CA GLU A 102 -14.38 -20.49 -24.58
C GLU A 102 -13.45 -19.32 -24.88
N ASP A 103 -13.92 -18.08 -24.71
CA ASP A 103 -13.14 -16.87 -24.90
C ASP A 103 -11.93 -16.84 -23.95
N GLU A 104 -12.10 -17.24 -22.68
CA GLU A 104 -11.00 -17.36 -21.70
C GLU A 104 -9.97 -18.42 -22.11
N ILE A 105 -10.42 -19.61 -22.54
CA ILE A 105 -9.51 -20.66 -23.02
C ILE A 105 -8.71 -20.18 -24.25
N ILE A 106 -9.32 -19.39 -25.13
CA ILE A 106 -8.64 -18.80 -26.29
C ILE A 106 -7.59 -17.80 -25.82
N SER A 107 -7.91 -16.92 -24.87
CA SER A 107 -6.96 -15.96 -24.30
C SER A 107 -5.77 -16.68 -23.67
N LEU A 108 -6.01 -17.59 -22.73
CA LEU A 108 -4.95 -18.34 -22.03
C LEU A 108 -4.03 -19.12 -22.99
N LYS A 109 -4.57 -19.66 -24.09
CA LYS A 109 -3.75 -20.32 -25.12
C LYS A 109 -2.88 -19.34 -25.90
N LYS A 110 -3.38 -18.13 -26.16
CA LYS A 110 -2.63 -17.09 -26.85
C LYS A 110 -1.49 -16.62 -25.95
N ASP A 111 -1.79 -16.31 -24.69
CA ASP A 111 -0.80 -15.86 -23.70
C ASP A 111 0.28 -16.94 -23.48
N TYR A 112 -0.11 -18.22 -23.43
CA TYR A 112 0.81 -19.37 -23.40
C TYR A 112 1.75 -19.44 -24.61
N GLN A 113 1.29 -19.04 -25.80
CA GLN A 113 2.08 -19.07 -27.05
C GLN A 113 3.01 -17.86 -27.19
N ASP A 114 2.53 -16.68 -26.79
CA ASP A 114 3.25 -15.41 -26.93
C ASP A 114 4.31 -15.22 -25.82
N GLY A 115 4.28 -16.05 -24.77
CA GLY A 115 5.30 -16.05 -23.71
C GLY A 115 5.17 -14.87 -22.74
N ASP A 116 3.98 -14.28 -22.64
CA ASP A 116 3.63 -13.17 -21.76
C ASP A 116 2.82 -13.71 -20.56
N PRO A 117 3.44 -13.99 -19.40
CA PRO A 117 2.78 -14.57 -18.25
C PRO A 117 2.14 -13.50 -17.34
N SER A 118 1.53 -12.46 -17.90
CA SER A 118 1.11 -11.27 -17.15
C SER A 118 -0.29 -11.31 -16.53
N ASP A 119 -0.95 -12.48 -16.48
CA ASP A 119 -2.24 -12.58 -15.78
C ASP A 119 -2.25 -13.66 -14.70
N LEU A 120 -2.89 -13.31 -13.57
CA LEU A 120 -2.99 -13.92 -12.23
C LEU A 120 -3.23 -15.44 -12.11
N LEU A 121 -3.21 -16.18 -13.19
CA LEU A 121 -3.13 -17.63 -13.20
C LEU A 121 -1.87 -17.97 -13.97
N ALA A 122 -0.81 -18.34 -13.24
CA ALA A 122 0.38 -19.01 -13.75
C ALA A 122 1.53 -18.13 -14.29
N SER A 123 2.45 -17.73 -13.40
CA SER A 123 3.83 -17.46 -13.84
C SER A 123 4.57 -18.72 -14.32
N ASP A 124 3.94 -19.90 -14.26
CA ASP A 124 4.49 -21.19 -14.67
C ASP A 124 3.64 -21.86 -15.76
N ARG A 125 4.26 -22.25 -16.88
CA ARG A 125 3.58 -22.86 -18.04
C ARG A 125 2.74 -24.10 -17.68
N ASP A 126 3.14 -24.84 -16.63
CA ASP A 126 2.40 -26.01 -16.16
C ASP A 126 1.04 -25.64 -15.56
N THR A 127 0.95 -24.52 -14.84
CA THR A 127 -0.30 -24.04 -14.23
C THR A 127 -1.32 -23.51 -15.25
N VAL A 128 -0.90 -22.92 -16.38
CA VAL A 128 -1.83 -22.53 -17.47
C VAL A 128 -2.54 -23.76 -18.06
N GLY A 129 -1.79 -24.84 -18.28
CA GLY A 129 -2.33 -26.09 -18.82
C GLY A 129 -3.38 -26.73 -17.90
N GLU A 130 -3.17 -26.66 -16.59
CA GLU A 130 -4.11 -27.13 -15.58
C GLU A 130 -5.40 -26.31 -15.55
N VAL A 131 -5.29 -24.98 -15.61
CA VAL A 131 -6.45 -24.07 -15.67
C VAL A 131 -7.28 -24.36 -16.92
N ILE A 132 -6.65 -24.49 -18.10
CA ILE A 132 -7.37 -24.85 -19.33
C ILE A 132 -8.10 -26.20 -19.19
N LYS A 133 -7.51 -27.17 -18.48
CA LYS A 133 -8.15 -28.47 -18.22
C LYS A 133 -9.34 -28.36 -17.28
N ILE A 134 -9.33 -27.44 -16.32
CA ILE A 134 -10.48 -27.14 -15.45
C ILE A 134 -11.57 -26.46 -16.27
N LEU A 135 -11.23 -25.42 -17.03
CA LEU A 135 -12.18 -24.69 -17.88
C LEU A 135 -12.88 -25.60 -18.90
N LYS A 136 -12.15 -26.52 -19.54
CA LYS A 136 -12.75 -27.52 -20.45
C LYS A 136 -13.76 -28.43 -19.77
N ARG A 137 -13.57 -28.76 -18.48
CA ARG A 137 -14.54 -29.55 -17.72
C ARG A 137 -15.79 -28.72 -17.41
N GLN A 138 -15.60 -27.47 -16.99
CA GLN A 138 -16.71 -26.54 -16.71
C GLN A 138 -17.52 -26.21 -17.97
N LEU A 139 -16.88 -26.11 -19.14
CA LEU A 139 -17.54 -25.87 -20.42
C LEU A 139 -18.64 -26.90 -20.74
N ALA A 140 -18.50 -28.14 -20.25
CA ALA A 140 -19.46 -29.21 -20.50
C ALA A 140 -20.79 -29.00 -19.75
N THR A 141 -20.76 -28.31 -18.61
CA THR A 141 -21.93 -28.08 -17.74
C THR A 141 -22.40 -26.63 -17.71
N ALA A 142 -21.57 -25.70 -18.23
CA ALA A 142 -21.86 -24.29 -18.22
C ALA A 142 -23.14 -23.92 -19.00
N PRO A 143 -23.88 -22.88 -18.58
CA PRO A 143 -25.07 -22.42 -19.27
C PRO A 143 -24.73 -21.72 -20.59
N ASP A 144 -25.70 -21.67 -21.52
CA ASP A 144 -25.52 -20.95 -22.80
C ASP A 144 -25.52 -19.43 -22.61
N LYS A 145 -26.16 -18.93 -21.54
CA LYS A 145 -26.25 -17.50 -21.19
C LYS A 145 -26.10 -17.32 -19.69
N VAL A 146 -25.52 -16.20 -19.28
CA VAL A 146 -25.51 -15.77 -17.88
C VAL A 146 -26.84 -15.08 -17.57
N GLU A 147 -27.51 -15.53 -16.51
CA GLU A 147 -28.64 -14.79 -15.94
C GLU A 147 -28.09 -13.72 -14.98
N GLU A 148 -28.45 -12.46 -15.22
CA GLU A 148 -28.00 -11.34 -14.41
C GLU A 148 -28.83 -11.21 -13.13
N GLU A 149 -28.23 -11.61 -12.02
CA GLU A 149 -28.78 -11.44 -10.68
C GLU A 149 -28.31 -10.13 -10.04
N GLU A 150 -29.16 -9.52 -9.21
CA GLU A 150 -28.74 -8.41 -8.35
C GLU A 150 -27.90 -8.93 -7.18
N ALA A 151 -26.79 -8.25 -6.91
CA ALA A 151 -25.98 -8.51 -5.74
C ALA A 151 -26.67 -7.96 -4.49
N SER A 152 -26.41 -8.60 -3.34
CA SER A 152 -26.79 -8.03 -2.05
C SER A 152 -26.13 -6.66 -1.88
N ARG A 153 -26.88 -5.69 -1.34
CA ARG A 153 -26.34 -4.39 -0.89
C ARG A 153 -25.96 -4.40 0.58
N LYS A 154 -25.96 -5.58 1.21
CA LYS A 154 -25.56 -5.83 2.59
C LYS A 154 -24.44 -6.85 2.65
N LEU A 155 -23.67 -6.83 3.72
CA LEU A 155 -22.68 -7.86 4.02
C LEU A 155 -23.35 -9.23 4.02
N VAL A 156 -22.77 -10.16 3.27
CA VAL A 156 -23.16 -11.55 3.19
C VAL A 156 -22.09 -12.38 3.87
N ASP A 157 -22.50 -13.27 4.76
CA ASP A 157 -21.58 -14.17 5.45
C ASP A 157 -21.21 -15.38 4.57
N TYR A 158 -19.91 -15.69 4.56
CA TYR A 158 -19.29 -16.85 3.93
C TYR A 158 -18.52 -17.65 4.98
N LYS A 159 -18.07 -18.86 4.63
CA LYS A 159 -17.31 -19.72 5.55
C LYS A 159 -16.04 -19.05 6.10
N SER A 160 -15.36 -18.22 5.29
CA SER A 160 -14.11 -17.56 5.65
C SER A 160 -14.27 -16.16 6.24
N GLY A 161 -15.41 -15.49 6.03
CA GLY A 161 -15.56 -14.08 6.36
C GLY A 161 -16.88 -13.51 5.84
N SER A 162 -17.04 -12.19 5.82
CA SER A 162 -18.21 -11.54 5.21
C SER A 162 -17.80 -10.62 4.07
N ARG A 163 -18.68 -10.44 3.07
CA ARG A 163 -18.36 -9.65 1.88
C ARG A 163 -19.59 -9.03 1.24
N ILE A 164 -19.38 -7.92 0.53
CA ILE A 164 -20.22 -7.47 -0.58
C ILE A 164 -19.35 -7.32 -1.82
N ARG A 165 -19.86 -7.80 -2.97
CA ARG A 165 -19.16 -7.72 -4.24
C ARG A 165 -20.14 -7.59 -5.39
N GLY A 166 -19.84 -6.71 -6.34
CA GLY A 166 -20.66 -6.55 -7.52
C GLY A 166 -20.20 -5.42 -8.42
N TYR A 167 -21.00 -5.15 -9.45
CA TYR A 167 -20.68 -4.16 -10.46
C TYR A 167 -21.93 -3.47 -11.04
N THR A 168 -21.74 -2.35 -11.75
CA THR A 168 -22.79 -1.66 -12.50
C THR A 168 -22.50 -1.70 -14.00
N LYS A 169 -23.53 -1.52 -14.83
CA LYS A 169 -23.39 -1.30 -16.27
C LYS A 169 -23.83 0.12 -16.61
N GLU A 170 -22.90 0.95 -17.05
CA GLU A 170 -23.20 2.31 -17.47
C GLU A 170 -23.44 2.36 -18.99
N ALA A 171 -24.22 3.32 -19.46
CA ALA A 171 -24.59 3.44 -20.88
C ALA A 171 -23.37 3.64 -21.82
N ASN A 172 -22.26 4.15 -21.28
CA ASN A 172 -21.00 4.33 -22.00
C ASN A 172 -20.13 3.06 -22.07
N GLY A 173 -20.61 1.94 -21.53
CA GLY A 173 -19.90 0.65 -21.47
C GLY A 173 -18.80 0.59 -20.40
N ARG A 174 -18.58 1.65 -19.63
CA ARG A 174 -17.78 1.59 -18.39
C ARG A 174 -18.60 0.90 -17.30
N MET A 175 -17.90 0.36 -16.32
CA MET A 175 -18.50 -0.34 -15.20
C MET A 175 -17.89 0.19 -13.92
N LYS A 176 -18.73 0.35 -12.90
CA LYS A 176 -18.26 0.55 -11.54
C LYS A 176 -18.15 -0.82 -10.90
N TYR A 177 -17.05 -1.09 -10.21
CA TYR A 177 -16.87 -2.31 -9.43
C TYR A 177 -16.69 -1.95 -7.98
N LEU A 178 -17.28 -2.75 -7.10
CA LEU A 178 -17.14 -2.59 -5.66
C LEU A 178 -16.92 -3.97 -5.03
N ASP A 179 -15.92 -4.02 -4.18
CA ASP A 179 -15.57 -5.15 -3.34
C ASP A 179 -15.30 -4.66 -1.93
N ILE A 180 -15.98 -5.24 -0.94
CA ILE A 180 -15.71 -4.98 0.47
C ILE A 180 -15.67 -6.34 1.15
N GLU A 181 -14.52 -6.72 1.68
CA GLU A 181 -14.35 -8.00 2.38
C GLU A 181 -13.86 -7.84 3.82
N ASN A 182 -14.34 -8.76 4.65
CA ASN A 182 -13.93 -8.96 6.03
C ASN A 182 -13.43 -10.40 6.17
N GLY A 183 -12.15 -10.64 5.91
CA GLY A 183 -11.50 -11.93 6.14
C GLY A 183 -11.85 -13.04 5.14
N CYS A 184 -12.56 -12.73 4.05
CA CYS A 184 -12.89 -13.75 3.04
C CYS A 184 -11.63 -14.34 2.39
N ILE A 185 -10.59 -13.53 2.27
CA ILE A 185 -9.20 -13.93 2.07
C ILE A 185 -8.51 -13.94 3.46
N PRO A 186 -7.85 -15.04 3.87
CA PRO A 186 -7.22 -15.12 5.19
C PRO A 186 -6.29 -13.94 5.48
N GLY A 187 -6.57 -13.22 6.56
CA GLY A 187 -5.77 -12.07 6.99
C GLY A 187 -6.03 -10.76 6.23
N SER A 188 -7.04 -10.71 5.34
CA SER A 188 -7.36 -9.53 4.54
C SER A 188 -8.69 -8.89 4.97
N VAL A 189 -8.66 -7.59 5.25
CA VAL A 189 -9.86 -6.74 5.33
C VAL A 189 -9.64 -5.56 4.40
N ASP A 190 -10.28 -5.55 3.23
CA ASP A 190 -10.04 -4.53 2.20
C ASP A 190 -11.34 -4.07 1.55
N LEU A 191 -11.37 -2.80 1.16
CA LEU A 191 -12.42 -2.20 0.38
C LEU A 191 -11.81 -1.64 -0.88
N THR A 192 -12.28 -2.08 -2.04
CA THR A 192 -11.84 -1.63 -3.35
C THR A 192 -13.03 -1.20 -4.20
N TYR A 193 -12.97 0.01 -4.74
CA TYR A 193 -13.90 0.54 -5.73
C TYR A 193 -13.14 1.01 -6.96
N THR A 194 -13.65 0.70 -8.15
CA THR A 194 -13.10 1.21 -9.41
C THR A 194 -14.20 1.70 -10.35
N TYR A 195 -13.90 2.77 -11.07
CA TYR A 195 -14.66 3.26 -12.21
C TYR A 195 -13.67 3.76 -13.25
N MET A 196 -13.01 2.82 -13.90
CA MET A 196 -11.84 3.07 -14.74
C MET A 196 -12.15 4.04 -15.89
N PRO A 197 -11.17 4.87 -16.32
CA PRO A 197 -11.40 5.98 -17.25
C PRO A 197 -11.83 5.51 -18.65
N GLN A 198 -11.37 4.32 -19.07
CA GLN A 198 -11.81 3.66 -20.30
C GLN A 198 -12.43 2.30 -19.97
N LYS A 199 -13.28 1.80 -20.87
CA LYS A 199 -14.00 0.52 -20.70
C LYS A 199 -13.06 -0.70 -20.65
N ASP A 200 -11.89 -0.58 -21.25
CA ASP A 200 -10.90 -1.66 -21.39
C ASP A 200 -9.66 -1.45 -20.51
N SER A 201 -9.66 -0.43 -19.66
CA SER A 201 -8.67 -0.22 -18.60
C SER A 201 -8.85 -1.28 -17.50
N GLN A 202 -7.76 -1.96 -17.13
CA GLN A 202 -7.79 -3.01 -16.12
C GLN A 202 -7.29 -2.55 -14.76
N GLY A 203 -6.60 -1.41 -14.65
CA GLY A 203 -6.18 -0.90 -13.35
C GLY A 203 -5.24 0.28 -13.41
N TYR A 204 -4.91 0.77 -12.22
CA TYR A 204 -3.86 1.75 -12.02
C TYR A 204 -2.66 1.10 -11.33
N ASP A 205 -1.49 1.28 -11.93
CA ASP A 205 -0.20 1.02 -11.27
C ASP A 205 0.43 2.35 -10.84
N ASN A 206 1.30 2.28 -9.84
CA ASN A 206 2.06 3.43 -9.35
C ASN A 206 3.38 3.63 -10.12
N ASP A 207 4.01 4.79 -9.88
CA ASP A 207 5.23 5.23 -10.58
C ASP A 207 6.40 4.22 -10.60
N HIS A 208 6.50 3.25 -9.69
CA HIS A 208 7.71 2.43 -9.55
C HIS A 208 7.99 1.52 -10.76
N ASN A 209 6.95 1.05 -11.46
CA ASN A 209 7.10 0.20 -12.65
C ASN A 209 7.07 0.98 -13.98
N CYS A 210 6.84 2.30 -13.92
CA CYS A 210 6.52 3.13 -15.09
C CYS A 210 7.71 3.94 -15.62
N GLN A 211 8.91 3.34 -15.79
CA GLN A 211 10.10 4.08 -16.26
C GLN A 211 10.14 4.35 -17.78
N ALA A 212 9.07 4.08 -18.52
CA ALA A 212 9.08 4.06 -19.99
C ALA A 212 8.59 5.33 -20.70
N PHE A 213 8.14 6.38 -20.00
CA PHE A 213 7.58 7.59 -20.62
C PHE A 213 7.94 8.90 -19.89
N LYS A 214 7.87 10.01 -20.64
CA LYS A 214 8.11 11.39 -20.18
C LYS A 214 6.81 12.05 -19.75
N GLU A 215 6.90 12.99 -18.81
CA GLU A 215 5.76 13.77 -18.33
C GLU A 215 4.98 14.50 -19.45
N SER A 216 5.67 14.92 -20.53
CA SER A 216 5.03 15.54 -21.69
C SER A 216 4.07 14.62 -22.46
N GLN A 217 4.17 13.30 -22.23
CA GLN A 217 3.34 12.28 -22.86
C GLN A 217 2.03 12.05 -22.07
N LEU A 218 1.91 12.62 -20.86
CA LEU A 218 0.71 12.49 -20.05
C LEU A 218 -0.45 13.32 -20.61
N ARG A 219 -1.65 12.78 -20.45
CA ARG A 219 -2.90 13.52 -20.67
C ARG A 219 -2.90 14.78 -19.82
N LYS A 220 -3.35 15.91 -20.38
CA LYS A 220 -3.55 17.12 -19.57
C LYS A 220 -4.91 17.04 -18.87
N LEU A 221 -4.91 16.99 -17.54
CA LEU A 221 -6.11 17.13 -16.74
C LEU A 221 -6.51 18.61 -16.63
N LYS A 222 -7.82 18.86 -16.58
CA LYS A 222 -8.37 20.19 -16.23
C LYS A 222 -8.30 20.41 -14.72
N MET A 223 -8.52 19.36 -13.94
CA MET A 223 -8.40 19.38 -12.49
C MET A 223 -6.96 19.62 -12.05
N THR A 224 -6.76 20.47 -11.03
CA THR A 224 -5.45 20.62 -10.39
C THR A 224 -5.23 19.59 -9.29
N GLN A 225 -3.98 19.42 -8.86
CA GLN A 225 -3.65 18.54 -7.74
C GLN A 225 -4.36 18.97 -6.44
N GLU A 226 -4.44 20.28 -6.19
CA GLU A 226 -5.09 20.85 -5.00
C GLU A 226 -6.61 20.61 -5.03
N GLU A 227 -7.24 20.76 -6.19
CA GLU A 227 -8.66 20.42 -6.37
C GLU A 227 -8.92 18.93 -6.15
N ALA A 228 -8.00 18.06 -6.59
CA ALA A 228 -8.08 16.62 -6.35
C ALA A 228 -7.99 16.30 -4.84
N VAL A 229 -7.05 16.93 -4.13
CA VAL A 229 -6.94 16.80 -2.67
C VAL A 229 -8.23 17.22 -1.98
N GLN A 230 -8.79 18.39 -2.32
CA GLN A 230 -10.04 18.87 -1.70
C GLN A 230 -11.20 17.90 -1.95
N LYS A 231 -11.34 17.39 -3.18
CA LYS A 231 -12.39 16.42 -3.52
C LYS A 231 -12.22 15.09 -2.78
N ALA A 232 -10.99 14.63 -2.59
CA ALA A 232 -10.71 13.42 -1.84
C ALA A 232 -11.07 13.58 -0.35
N GLU A 233 -10.71 14.72 0.26
CA GLU A 233 -11.11 15.03 1.64
C GLU A 233 -12.63 15.12 1.81
N ASP A 234 -13.32 15.73 0.85
CA ASP A 234 -14.78 15.84 0.88
C ASP A 234 -15.46 14.48 0.71
N LEU A 235 -14.89 13.58 -0.11
CA LEU A 235 -15.35 12.20 -0.20
C LEU A 235 -15.23 11.49 1.16
N LEU A 236 -14.08 11.58 1.83
CA LEU A 236 -13.89 10.95 3.15
C LEU A 236 -14.87 11.49 4.21
N LYS A 237 -15.23 12.78 4.16
CA LYS A 237 -16.27 13.37 5.03
C LYS A 237 -17.66 12.81 4.72
N LYS A 238 -18.03 12.69 3.44
CA LYS A 238 -19.31 12.11 3.03
C LYS A 238 -19.44 10.63 3.42
N LEU A 239 -18.34 9.87 3.35
CA LEU A 239 -18.28 8.49 3.80
C LEU A 239 -18.26 8.35 5.34
N HIS A 240 -18.21 9.47 6.06
CA HIS A 240 -18.09 9.54 7.51
C HIS A 240 -16.82 8.87 8.07
N MET A 241 -15.74 8.89 7.29
CA MET A 241 -14.46 8.28 7.64
C MET A 241 -13.49 9.23 8.34
N ASN A 242 -13.65 10.55 8.11
CA ASN A 242 -12.71 11.57 8.58
C ASN A 242 -13.41 12.73 9.34
N ASN A 243 -14.47 12.42 10.09
CA ASN A 243 -15.29 13.43 10.79
C ASN A 243 -14.54 14.10 11.96
N HIS A 244 -13.56 13.42 12.53
CA HIS A 244 -12.76 13.88 13.66
C HIS A 244 -11.27 14.01 13.31
N ASN A 245 -10.95 14.16 12.01
CA ASN A 245 -9.58 14.28 11.51
C ASN A 245 -8.73 13.03 11.80
N GLU A 246 -9.34 11.85 11.71
CA GLU A 246 -8.73 10.53 11.87
C GLU A 246 -7.67 10.21 10.81
N PHE A 247 -7.74 10.88 9.65
CA PHE A 247 -6.86 10.69 8.51
C PHE A 247 -6.34 12.04 7.99
N GLY A 248 -5.07 12.05 7.59
CA GLY A 248 -4.42 13.19 6.94
C GLY A 248 -3.76 12.78 5.62
N VAL A 249 -3.64 13.73 4.69
CA VAL A 249 -2.93 13.53 3.43
C VAL A 249 -1.44 13.28 3.73
N TYR A 250 -0.95 12.10 3.35
CA TYR A 250 0.45 11.75 3.51
C TYR A 250 1.27 12.11 2.26
N GLU A 251 0.76 11.78 1.08
CA GLU A 251 1.39 12.07 -0.21
C GLU A 251 0.34 12.11 -1.33
N VAL A 252 0.63 12.86 -2.38
CA VAL A 252 -0.12 12.83 -3.63
C VAL A 252 0.81 12.34 -4.73
N ARG A 253 0.38 11.30 -5.45
CA ARG A 253 1.13 10.69 -6.56
C ARG A 253 0.30 10.74 -7.84
N LYS A 254 0.91 10.33 -8.96
CA LYS A 254 0.19 10.01 -10.19
C LYS A 254 0.07 8.49 -10.29
N ALA A 255 -1.10 8.01 -10.69
CA ALA A 255 -1.35 6.60 -10.94
C ALA A 255 -1.74 6.44 -12.41
N TYR A 256 -1.06 5.54 -13.12
CA TYR A 256 -1.17 5.41 -14.57
C TYR A 256 -1.99 4.18 -14.92
N ASP A 257 -2.79 4.30 -15.98
CA ASP A 257 -3.56 3.19 -16.52
C ASP A 257 -2.61 2.14 -17.11
N GLU A 258 -2.39 1.03 -16.41
CA GLU A 258 -1.39 0.02 -16.76
C GLU A 258 -1.69 -0.65 -18.10
N THR A 259 -2.97 -0.96 -18.35
CA THR A 259 -3.38 -1.59 -19.61
C THR A 259 -3.02 -0.73 -20.82
N MET A 260 -3.02 0.59 -20.63
CA MET A 260 -2.64 1.53 -21.68
C MET A 260 -1.14 1.66 -21.88
N LEU A 261 -0.34 1.30 -20.86
CA LEU A 261 1.12 1.23 -20.97
C LEU A 261 1.56 -0.04 -21.71
N LEU A 262 0.88 -1.17 -21.50
CA LEU A 262 1.22 -2.47 -22.07
C LEU A 262 0.74 -2.67 -23.52
N LYS A 263 -0.41 -2.11 -23.93
CA LYS A 263 -1.06 -2.32 -25.25
C LYS A 263 -0.36 -1.69 -26.47
N GLU A 264 0.97 -1.61 -26.50
CA GLU A 264 1.77 -1.11 -27.63
C GLU A 264 1.56 0.39 -27.98
N HIS A 265 2.55 1.21 -27.60
CA HIS A 265 2.91 2.45 -28.31
C HIS A 265 2.00 3.69 -28.23
N ARG A 266 1.19 3.92 -27.17
CA ARG A 266 0.76 5.30 -26.88
C ARG A 266 1.97 6.11 -26.42
N LYS A 267 2.59 6.82 -27.36
CA LYS A 267 3.65 7.78 -27.07
C LYS A 267 3.12 9.08 -26.47
N ASN A 268 1.80 9.36 -26.47
CA ASN A 268 1.22 10.59 -25.93
C ASN A 268 -0.22 10.35 -25.44
N ASP A 269 -0.77 11.31 -24.69
CA ASP A 269 -2.11 11.25 -24.07
C ASP A 269 -2.31 10.02 -23.17
N ILE A 270 -1.28 9.70 -22.38
CA ILE A 270 -1.30 8.62 -21.39
C ILE A 270 -2.27 9.03 -20.28
N PRO A 271 -3.38 8.30 -20.05
CA PRO A 271 -4.31 8.60 -18.97
C PRO A 271 -3.63 8.37 -17.62
N PHE A 272 -3.92 9.27 -16.68
CA PHE A 272 -3.52 9.11 -15.28
C PHE A 272 -4.60 9.71 -14.37
N ALA A 273 -4.58 9.31 -13.11
CA ALA A 273 -5.33 9.92 -12.03
C ALA A 273 -4.38 10.48 -10.96
N TYR A 274 -4.80 11.54 -10.27
CA TYR A 274 -4.17 11.91 -9.00
C TYR A 274 -4.53 10.85 -7.96
N MET A 275 -3.53 10.25 -7.33
CA MET A 275 -3.70 9.32 -6.22
C MET A 275 -3.37 10.03 -4.92
N ILE A 276 -4.38 10.31 -4.11
CA ILE A 276 -4.23 10.95 -2.80
C ILE A 276 -4.19 9.83 -1.77
N ILE A 277 -3.06 9.69 -1.08
CA ILE A 277 -2.83 8.68 -0.05
C ILE A 277 -3.04 9.33 1.32
N PHE A 278 -4.02 8.82 2.06
CA PHE A 278 -4.29 9.19 3.43
C PHE A 278 -3.78 8.12 4.40
N THR A 279 -3.25 8.57 5.53
CA THR A 279 -2.87 7.70 6.65
C THR A 279 -3.43 8.25 7.95
N ARG A 280 -3.36 7.44 9.01
CA ARG A 280 -3.88 7.84 10.32
C ARG A 280 -3.23 9.13 10.80
N ASN A 281 -4.07 10.03 11.30
CA ASN A 281 -3.68 11.28 11.90
C ASN A 281 -4.01 11.25 13.40
N PHE A 282 -3.01 11.52 14.23
CA PHE A 282 -3.16 11.66 15.67
C PHE A 282 -2.60 13.00 16.10
N ASN A 283 -3.48 13.96 16.42
CA ASN A 283 -3.11 15.32 16.84
C ASN A 283 -2.17 16.03 15.85
N GLY A 284 -2.47 15.93 14.55
CA GLY A 284 -1.68 16.53 13.48
C GLY A 284 -0.40 15.76 13.16
N MET A 285 -0.23 14.52 13.65
CA MET A 285 0.86 13.62 13.26
C MET A 285 0.30 12.49 12.42
N ILE A 286 0.72 12.48 11.16
CA ILE A 286 0.40 11.40 10.23
C ILE A 286 1.28 10.18 10.51
N SER A 287 0.73 8.99 10.27
CA SER A 287 1.50 7.75 10.33
C SER A 287 2.15 7.42 8.98
N GLY A 288 3.33 6.82 9.00
CA GLY A 288 3.93 6.24 7.79
C GLY A 288 3.22 4.94 7.37
N TYR A 289 3.01 4.75 6.07
CA TYR A 289 2.53 3.47 5.50
C TYR A 289 3.66 2.51 5.11
N GLY A 290 4.93 2.87 5.35
CA GLY A 290 6.07 1.99 5.06
C GLY A 290 6.34 1.81 3.57
N ASP A 291 6.51 0.57 3.15
CA ASP A 291 6.81 0.07 1.81
C ASP A 291 5.57 -0.46 1.06
N GLN A 292 4.37 -0.21 1.59
CA GLN A 292 3.12 -0.67 0.99
C GLN A 292 3.00 -0.26 -0.49
N TYR A 293 2.69 -1.25 -1.34
CA TYR A 293 2.42 -1.04 -2.76
C TYR A 293 0.99 -0.55 -2.97
N PHE A 294 0.82 0.37 -3.92
CA PHE A 294 -0.48 0.93 -4.26
C PHE A 294 -0.81 0.61 -5.71
N ASN A 295 -1.54 -0.46 -5.90
CA ASN A 295 -2.18 -0.86 -7.15
C ASN A 295 -3.68 -1.01 -6.88
N ILE A 296 -4.49 -0.68 -7.89
CA ILE A 296 -5.92 -0.91 -7.86
C ILE A 296 -6.37 -1.44 -9.22
N TYR A 297 -6.81 -2.69 -9.23
CA TYR A 297 -7.25 -3.36 -10.42
C TYR A 297 -8.75 -3.53 -10.44
N ASN A 298 -9.24 -3.62 -11.66
CA ASN A 298 -10.54 -4.15 -11.96
C ASN A 298 -10.46 -5.68 -12.03
N ASP A 299 -9.94 -6.33 -10.99
CA ASP A 299 -9.89 -7.79 -10.88
C ASP A 299 -11.30 -8.40 -10.97
N LEU A 300 -12.30 -7.57 -10.69
CA LEU A 300 -13.69 -7.91 -10.81
C LEU A 300 -14.17 -8.01 -12.28
N ALA A 301 -13.41 -7.55 -13.28
CA ALA A 301 -13.76 -7.72 -14.70
C ALA A 301 -13.44 -9.10 -15.29
N LYS A 302 -12.85 -10.03 -14.51
CA LYS A 302 -12.50 -11.37 -14.97
C LYS A 302 -13.44 -12.43 -14.38
N PRO A 303 -14.68 -12.54 -14.88
CA PRO A 303 -15.70 -13.39 -14.27
C PRO A 303 -15.31 -14.86 -14.21
N VAL A 304 -14.59 -15.35 -15.23
CA VAL A 304 -14.13 -16.74 -15.27
C VAL A 304 -13.05 -17.00 -14.20
N ALA A 305 -12.06 -16.11 -14.07
CA ALA A 305 -11.03 -16.21 -13.03
C ALA A 305 -11.62 -16.08 -11.62
N ASN A 306 -12.60 -15.19 -11.41
CA ASN A 306 -13.29 -15.02 -10.13
C ASN A 306 -14.10 -16.27 -9.76
N TYR A 307 -14.86 -16.82 -10.71
CA TYR A 307 -15.60 -18.06 -10.52
C TYR A 307 -14.67 -19.24 -10.20
N LEU A 308 -13.54 -19.36 -10.90
CA LEU A 308 -12.53 -20.37 -10.61
C LEU A 308 -11.92 -20.21 -9.22
N ASN A 309 -11.51 -18.99 -8.85
CA ASN A 309 -10.91 -18.72 -7.54
C ASN A 309 -11.85 -19.00 -6.37
N ASP A 310 -13.16 -18.74 -6.53
CA ASP A 310 -14.13 -19.02 -5.47
C ASP A 310 -14.56 -20.50 -5.43
N THR A 311 -14.45 -21.23 -6.55
CA THR A 311 -14.70 -22.68 -6.59
C THR A 311 -13.46 -23.53 -6.25
N ALA A 312 -12.25 -22.96 -6.32
CA ALA A 312 -10.99 -23.65 -6.05
C ALA A 312 -10.60 -23.72 -4.56
N LYS A 313 -11.45 -23.28 -3.62
CA LYS A 313 -11.11 -23.16 -2.20
C LYS A 313 -11.44 -24.39 -1.35
N GLU A 314 -10.61 -25.43 -1.48
CA GLU A 314 -10.06 -26.17 -0.32
C GLU A 314 -8.59 -26.46 -0.68
N ASP A 315 -7.66 -26.03 0.17
CA ASP A 315 -6.19 -26.23 0.08
C ASP A 315 -5.35 -25.14 -0.61
N SER A 316 -5.21 -23.98 0.06
CA SER A 316 -3.97 -23.20 -0.05
C SER A 316 -3.64 -22.50 1.28
N ASN A 317 -3.19 -23.30 2.25
CA ASN A 317 -2.47 -22.77 3.40
C ASN A 317 -1.02 -22.51 2.96
N SER A 318 -0.78 -21.33 2.39
CA SER A 318 0.58 -20.89 2.03
C SER A 318 0.92 -19.53 2.62
N ALA A 319 0.64 -19.33 3.91
CA ALA A 319 1.38 -18.35 4.69
C ALA A 319 2.53 -19.07 5.38
N LYS A 320 3.77 -18.82 4.94
CA LYS A 320 4.95 -19.18 5.74
C LYS A 320 4.91 -18.31 7.00
N ASP A 321 4.77 -18.94 8.17
CA ASP A 321 4.85 -18.30 9.48
C ASP A 321 6.26 -17.70 9.69
N ASP A 322 6.43 -16.44 9.35
CA ASP A 322 7.51 -15.63 9.85
C ASP A 322 7.08 -15.09 11.22
N GLY A 323 7.23 -15.90 12.28
CA GLY A 323 6.65 -15.70 13.63
C GLY A 323 6.92 -14.36 14.36
N TYR A 324 7.47 -13.34 13.69
CA TYR A 324 7.80 -12.01 14.17
C TYR A 324 7.12 -10.85 13.41
N ALA A 325 6.55 -11.04 12.22
CA ALA A 325 5.86 -9.98 11.49
C ALA A 325 4.44 -9.74 12.04
N MET A 326 3.93 -8.51 11.88
CA MET A 326 2.49 -8.28 12.08
C MET A 326 1.73 -9.03 10.99
N GLU A 327 0.68 -9.75 11.38
CA GLU A 327 -0.20 -10.49 10.45
C GLU A 327 -1.24 -9.59 9.77
N TRP A 328 -1.04 -8.28 9.80
CA TRP A 328 -1.99 -7.27 9.36
C TRP A 328 -1.23 -6.10 8.73
N ASN A 329 -1.61 -5.69 7.52
CA ASN A 329 -0.98 -4.60 6.78
C ASN A 329 -1.26 -3.22 7.39
N ARG A 330 -0.54 -2.20 6.93
CA ARG A 330 -0.74 -0.83 7.41
C ARG A 330 -2.02 -0.26 6.83
N GLU A 331 -2.75 0.46 7.68
CA GLU A 331 -4.00 1.09 7.27
C GLU A 331 -3.71 2.29 6.37
N THR A 332 -4.27 2.26 5.16
CA THR A 332 -4.24 3.36 4.20
C THR A 332 -5.61 3.56 3.57
N VAL A 333 -5.90 4.80 3.20
CA VAL A 333 -7.07 5.15 2.37
C VAL A 333 -6.54 5.88 1.14
N CYS A 334 -6.82 5.37 -0.05
CA CYS A 334 -6.36 5.92 -1.31
C CYS A 334 -7.55 6.34 -2.16
N VAL A 335 -7.51 7.57 -2.68
CA VAL A 335 -8.53 8.09 -3.60
C VAL A 335 -7.87 8.44 -4.92
N TYR A 336 -8.42 7.94 -6.02
CA TYR A 336 -7.95 8.18 -7.38
C TYR A 336 -8.94 9.09 -8.10
N LEU A 337 -8.46 10.23 -8.59
CA LEU A 337 -9.29 11.28 -9.18
C LEU A 337 -8.74 11.72 -10.54
N ASP A 338 -9.64 11.81 -11.52
CA ASP A 338 -9.39 12.48 -12.80
C ASP A 338 -10.53 13.47 -13.12
N ASP A 339 -10.52 14.04 -14.33
CA ASP A 339 -11.55 15.00 -14.77
C ASP A 339 -12.99 14.43 -14.74
N SER A 340 -13.17 13.11 -14.67
CA SER A 340 -14.47 12.44 -14.56
C SER A 340 -14.94 12.25 -13.11
N GLY A 341 -14.09 12.52 -12.12
CA GLY A 341 -14.38 12.33 -10.70
C GLY A 341 -13.57 11.17 -10.10
N VAL A 342 -14.17 10.47 -9.13
CA VAL A 342 -13.53 9.34 -8.44
C VAL A 342 -13.47 8.15 -9.40
N THR A 343 -12.26 7.77 -9.80
CA THR A 343 -12.01 6.60 -10.67
C THR A 343 -11.54 5.37 -9.90
N GLY A 344 -11.14 5.57 -8.64
CA GLY A 344 -10.71 4.50 -7.76
C GLY A 344 -10.78 4.94 -6.30
N PHE A 345 -11.07 3.99 -5.42
CA PHE A 345 -11.02 4.18 -3.98
C PHE A 345 -10.60 2.87 -3.32
N ARG A 346 -9.62 2.91 -2.42
CA ARG A 346 -9.17 1.75 -1.66
C ARG A 346 -9.03 2.07 -0.18
N TRP A 347 -9.59 1.24 0.69
CA TRP A 347 -9.34 1.29 2.13
C TRP A 347 -8.78 -0.06 2.56
N THR A 348 -7.49 -0.07 2.82
CA THR A 348 -6.77 -1.28 3.19
C THR A 348 -6.72 -1.39 4.69
N GLU A 349 -7.21 -2.52 5.21
CA GLU A 349 -6.82 -3.10 6.48
C GLU A 349 -7.09 -2.15 7.67
N PRO A 350 -8.38 -1.80 7.90
CA PRO A 350 -8.76 -0.78 8.88
C PRO A 350 -8.39 -1.15 10.31
N CYS A 351 -8.07 -0.13 11.11
CA CYS A 351 -7.84 -0.29 12.54
C CYS A 351 -8.92 0.34 13.41
N LYS A 352 -9.00 -0.16 14.64
CA LYS A 352 -9.61 0.56 15.76
C LYS A 352 -8.52 1.09 16.70
N VAL A 353 -8.78 2.26 17.26
CA VAL A 353 -7.94 2.87 18.30
C VAL A 353 -8.40 2.33 19.65
N ASP A 354 -7.56 1.54 20.30
CA ASP A 354 -7.85 0.98 21.63
C ASP A 354 -7.59 1.99 22.74
N GLY A 355 -6.74 2.98 22.48
CA GLY A 355 -6.50 4.11 23.37
C GLY A 355 -5.09 4.67 23.34
N THR A 356 -4.89 5.74 24.10
CA THR A 356 -3.58 6.40 24.27
C THR A 356 -2.82 5.77 25.43
N VAL A 357 -1.68 5.14 25.14
CA VAL A 357 -0.81 4.49 26.15
C VAL A 357 0.06 5.50 26.88
N VAL A 358 0.54 6.49 26.14
CA VAL A 358 1.32 7.63 26.61
C VAL A 358 0.84 8.85 25.85
N LYS A 359 0.42 9.91 26.56
CA LYS A 359 -0.11 11.13 25.91
C LYS A 359 1.00 11.96 25.28
N ASN A 360 2.11 12.11 26.00
CA ASN A 360 3.26 12.88 25.55
C ASN A 360 4.55 12.14 25.90
N SER A 361 5.22 11.62 24.88
CA SER A 361 6.45 10.85 25.03
C SER A 361 7.66 11.77 24.98
N LYS A 362 8.62 11.54 25.86
CA LYS A 362 9.94 12.18 25.76
C LYS A 362 10.74 11.56 24.61
N LEU A 363 11.10 12.38 23.64
CA LEU A 363 11.97 11.97 22.55
C LEU A 363 13.45 12.07 22.95
N LEU A 364 14.29 11.24 22.35
CA LEU A 364 15.74 11.39 22.39
C LEU A 364 16.15 12.71 21.75
N SER A 365 17.19 13.33 22.29
CA SER A 365 17.82 14.49 21.66
C SER A 365 18.27 14.16 20.24
N PHE A 366 18.14 15.11 19.32
CA PHE A 366 18.53 14.90 17.93
C PHE A 366 20.01 14.55 17.75
N GLU A 367 20.93 15.02 18.61
CA GLU A 367 22.34 14.60 18.61
C GLU A 367 22.52 13.08 18.79
N LYS A 368 21.73 12.48 19.68
CA LYS A 368 21.72 11.03 19.88
C LYS A 368 21.17 10.31 18.65
N ILE A 369 20.14 10.88 18.01
CA ILE A 369 19.60 10.35 16.74
C ILE A 369 20.67 10.39 15.64
N LYS A 370 21.42 11.50 15.47
CA LYS A 370 22.56 11.58 14.52
C LYS A 370 23.58 10.46 14.72
N GLY A 371 23.94 10.19 15.98
CA GLY A 371 24.83 9.08 16.34
C GLY A 371 24.27 7.71 15.93
N ILE A 372 22.96 7.49 16.13
CA ILE A 372 22.28 6.26 15.71
C ILE A 372 22.24 6.14 14.18
N ILE A 373 21.91 7.21 13.46
CA ILE A 373 21.88 7.24 11.99
C ILE A 373 23.22 6.76 11.43
N LYS A 374 24.31 7.38 11.89
CA LYS A 374 25.66 7.04 11.44
C LYS A 374 26.01 5.57 11.67
N LYS A 375 25.75 5.08 12.88
CA LYS A 375 26.02 3.67 13.23
C LYS A 375 25.18 2.72 12.39
N MET A 376 23.88 2.97 12.29
CA MET A 376 22.94 2.00 11.76
C MET A 376 22.87 1.99 10.23
N ILE A 377 23.14 3.09 9.55
CA ILE A 377 23.34 3.08 8.08
C ILE A 377 24.53 2.20 7.73
N LEU A 378 25.67 2.37 8.42
CA LEU A 378 26.86 1.54 8.15
C LEU A 378 26.62 0.06 8.46
N MET A 379 25.78 -0.27 9.44
CA MET A 379 25.41 -1.65 9.75
C MET A 379 24.40 -2.25 8.76
N LYS A 380 23.36 -1.50 8.38
CA LYS A 380 22.25 -1.99 7.53
C LYS A 380 22.69 -2.26 6.10
N PHE A 381 23.53 -1.39 5.55
CA PHE A 381 24.01 -1.46 4.17
C PHE A 381 25.37 -2.13 4.07
N GLN A 382 25.86 -2.76 5.14
CA GLN A 382 27.09 -3.53 5.06
C GLN A 382 26.88 -4.69 4.07
N PRO A 383 27.70 -4.81 3.00
CA PRO A 383 27.54 -5.89 2.06
C PRO A 383 27.76 -7.23 2.76
N GLU A 384 26.97 -8.22 2.36
CA GLU A 384 27.18 -9.58 2.85
C GLU A 384 28.61 -10.05 2.53
N PRO A 385 29.21 -10.93 3.35
CA PRO A 385 30.57 -11.40 3.12
C PRO A 385 30.80 -11.98 1.70
N SER A 386 29.77 -12.59 1.10
CA SER A 386 29.77 -13.06 -0.29
C SER A 386 29.81 -11.93 -1.33
N ARG A 387 29.21 -10.77 -1.02
CA ARG A 387 29.10 -9.57 -1.87
C ARG A 387 30.19 -8.54 -1.64
N ASP A 388 30.91 -8.58 -0.52
CA ASP A 388 31.94 -7.58 -0.14
C ASP A 388 33.04 -7.45 -1.21
N SER A 389 33.29 -8.52 -1.99
CA SER A 389 34.21 -8.51 -3.13
C SER A 389 33.62 -7.98 -4.45
N LEU A 390 32.29 -7.79 -4.53
CA LEU A 390 31.56 -7.55 -5.77
C LEU A 390 30.90 -6.17 -5.87
N THR A 391 30.67 -5.44 -4.77
CA THR A 391 29.89 -4.19 -4.77
C THR A 391 30.47 -3.07 -3.90
N VAL A 392 30.03 -1.84 -4.15
CA VAL A 392 30.19 -0.66 -3.29
C VAL A 392 28.85 0.07 -3.20
N ASP A 393 28.37 0.30 -1.99
CA ASP A 393 27.10 0.99 -1.75
C ASP A 393 27.33 2.48 -1.44
N TYR A 394 26.61 3.33 -2.15
CA TYR A 394 26.58 4.78 -1.96
C TYR A 394 25.20 5.21 -1.50
N ILE A 395 25.10 5.52 -0.21
CA ILE A 395 23.85 5.91 0.45
C ILE A 395 23.74 7.42 0.50
N THR A 396 22.67 7.98 -0.06
CA THR A 396 22.43 9.43 -0.05
C THR A 396 21.14 9.75 0.68
N GLY A 397 21.21 10.25 1.92
CA GLY A 397 20.04 10.71 2.68
C GLY A 397 19.61 12.12 2.26
N LYS A 398 18.36 12.26 1.80
CA LYS A 398 17.81 13.50 1.22
C LYS A 398 16.71 14.13 2.06
N THR A 399 15.88 13.30 2.70
CA THR A 399 14.72 13.76 3.47
C THR A 399 14.72 13.08 4.83
N ILE A 400 14.30 13.82 5.86
CA ILE A 400 14.01 13.27 7.20
C ILE A 400 12.61 13.73 7.63
N LYS A 401 11.83 12.83 8.24
CA LYS A 401 10.48 13.09 8.76
C LYS A 401 10.35 12.55 10.19
N LEU A 402 9.65 13.28 11.06
CA LEU A 402 9.20 12.74 12.34
C LEU A 402 7.72 12.37 12.24
N GLU A 403 7.45 11.08 12.10
CA GLU A 403 6.11 10.55 11.87
C GLU A 403 5.80 9.39 12.83
N LEU A 404 4.55 8.96 12.87
CA LEU A 404 4.16 7.79 13.65
C LEU A 404 4.41 6.52 12.85
N GLU A 405 5.12 5.57 13.45
CA GLU A 405 5.36 4.25 12.89
C GLU A 405 4.63 3.19 13.70
N ARG A 406 3.95 2.25 13.03
CA ARG A 406 3.31 1.13 13.71
C ARG A 406 4.35 0.02 13.95
N ILE A 407 4.44 -0.44 15.18
CA ILE A 407 5.27 -1.59 15.57
C ILE A 407 4.41 -2.66 16.27
N PRO A 408 4.75 -3.95 16.14
CA PRO A 408 4.06 -5.00 16.88
C PRO A 408 4.32 -4.86 18.38
N GLU A 409 3.29 -5.09 19.21
CA GLU A 409 3.48 -5.22 20.65
C GLU A 409 4.11 -6.58 20.99
N LYS A 410 5.04 -6.63 21.95
CA LYS A 410 5.78 -7.85 22.28
C LYS A 410 4.83 -9.02 22.58
N GLY A 411 5.00 -10.14 21.88
CA GLY A 411 4.19 -11.35 21.98
C GLY A 411 2.74 -11.24 21.45
N LYS A 412 2.39 -10.16 20.73
CA LYS A 412 1.02 -9.94 20.22
C LYS A 412 1.04 -9.60 18.74
N LYS A 413 0.64 -10.56 17.89
CA LYS A 413 0.67 -10.41 16.41
C LYS A 413 -0.43 -9.49 15.86
N LEU A 414 -1.60 -9.44 16.50
CA LEU A 414 -2.76 -8.62 16.11
C LEU A 414 -2.91 -7.35 16.97
N GLN A 415 -1.82 -6.86 17.57
CA GLN A 415 -1.84 -5.61 18.34
C GLN A 415 -0.62 -4.74 17.99
N GLY A 416 -0.90 -3.51 17.58
CA GLY A 416 0.10 -2.54 17.17
C GLY A 416 0.21 -1.37 18.13
N LEU A 417 1.39 -0.76 18.17
CA LEU A 417 1.65 0.53 18.78
C LEU A 417 2.12 1.51 17.71
N TYR A 418 1.42 2.61 17.52
CA TYR A 418 1.98 3.76 16.84
C TYR A 418 2.93 4.49 17.77
N VAL A 419 4.18 4.65 17.34
CA VAL A 419 5.26 5.29 18.09
C VAL A 419 5.91 6.39 17.25
N PRO A 420 6.35 7.51 17.85
CA PRO A 420 7.09 8.53 17.11
C PRO A 420 8.43 7.96 16.64
N ALA A 421 8.75 8.20 15.37
CA ALA A 421 9.96 7.70 14.73
C ALA A 421 10.56 8.70 13.77
N TRP A 422 11.89 8.73 13.74
CA TRP A 422 12.67 9.44 12.74
C TRP A 422 12.87 8.54 11.53
N ASN A 423 12.31 8.96 10.40
CA ASN A 423 12.42 8.25 9.13
C ASN A 423 13.29 9.05 8.16
N ILE A 424 14.31 8.39 7.59
CA ILE A 424 15.22 9.00 6.60
C ILE A 424 14.97 8.33 5.26
N TYR A 425 14.80 9.16 4.23
CA TYR A 425 14.60 8.75 2.86
C TYR A 425 15.73 9.25 1.98
N GLY A 426 16.02 8.49 0.93
CA GLY A 426 17.16 8.79 0.08
C GLY A 426 17.44 7.71 -0.96
N ASP A 427 18.64 7.73 -1.52
CA ASP A 427 19.05 6.80 -2.56
C ASP A 427 19.99 5.73 -1.99
N ASP A 428 19.88 4.53 -2.54
CA ASP A 428 20.81 3.41 -2.38
C ASP A 428 21.37 3.05 -3.77
N ASP A 429 22.57 3.56 -4.06
CA ASP A 429 23.29 3.30 -5.30
C ASP A 429 24.31 2.17 -5.06
N CYS A 430 23.97 0.94 -5.43
CA CYS A 430 24.86 -0.21 -5.37
C CYS A 430 25.62 -0.35 -6.69
N ILE A 431 26.94 -0.11 -6.65
CA ILE A 431 27.80 -0.17 -7.84
C ILE A 431 28.56 -1.49 -7.86
N ALA A 432 28.42 -2.24 -8.95
CA ALA A 432 29.16 -3.48 -9.14
C ALA A 432 30.64 -3.17 -9.46
N LYS A 433 31.56 -3.79 -8.72
CA LYS A 433 33.01 -3.71 -8.96
C LYS A 433 33.42 -4.37 -10.28
N LYS A 434 32.63 -5.35 -10.75
CA LYS A 434 32.76 -6.00 -12.07
C LYS A 434 31.37 -6.18 -12.66
N LYS A 435 31.17 -5.70 -13.89
CA LYS A 435 29.91 -5.90 -14.63
C LYS A 435 29.91 -7.27 -15.30
N SER A 436 28.84 -8.04 -15.13
CA SER A 436 28.58 -9.29 -15.84
C SER A 436 27.14 -9.30 -16.36
N LYS A 437 26.74 -10.34 -17.10
CA LYS A 437 25.33 -10.52 -17.49
C LYS A 437 24.39 -10.71 -16.29
N ASP A 438 24.92 -11.25 -15.20
CA ASP A 438 24.13 -11.64 -14.02
C ASP A 438 24.30 -10.65 -12.85
N PHE A 439 25.16 -9.64 -13.02
CA PHE A 439 25.51 -8.69 -11.95
C PHE A 439 25.81 -7.31 -12.52
N GLY A 440 24.95 -6.34 -12.18
CA GLY A 440 25.02 -4.96 -12.64
C GLY A 440 24.91 -3.96 -11.49
N ASP A 441 24.91 -2.68 -11.85
CA ASP A 441 24.64 -1.61 -10.89
C ASP A 441 23.14 -1.65 -10.54
N LEU A 442 22.81 -1.55 -9.26
CA LEU A 442 21.44 -1.40 -8.78
C LEU A 442 21.28 0.00 -8.23
N ASN A 443 20.20 0.66 -8.64
CA ASN A 443 19.94 2.04 -8.24
C ASN A 443 18.52 2.15 -7.70
N MET A 444 18.39 2.25 -6.38
CA MET A 444 17.12 2.47 -5.72
C MET A 444 17.01 3.94 -5.30
N LYS A 445 15.95 4.61 -5.75
CA LYS A 445 15.75 6.05 -5.55
C LYS A 445 14.63 6.30 -4.54
N ASN A 446 14.85 7.27 -3.66
CA ASN A 446 13.85 7.73 -2.68
C ASN A 446 13.32 6.65 -1.71
N GLU A 447 14.15 5.66 -1.39
CA GLU A 447 13.88 4.59 -0.44
C GLU A 447 13.85 5.08 1.00
N LYS A 448 13.06 4.41 1.86
CA LYS A 448 13.15 4.58 3.31
C LYS A 448 14.42 3.89 3.84
N LEU A 449 15.51 4.64 3.87
CA LEU A 449 16.84 4.18 4.27
C LEU A 449 16.86 3.62 5.70
N ILE A 450 16.23 4.30 6.66
CA ILE A 450 16.17 3.84 8.06
C ILE A 450 14.99 4.46 8.81
N SER A 451 14.41 3.68 9.72
CA SER A 451 13.41 4.13 10.69
C SER A 451 13.91 3.92 12.12
N ILE A 452 13.92 4.98 12.94
CA ILE A 452 14.47 4.99 14.30
C ILE A 452 13.37 5.39 15.27
N ASN A 453 13.02 4.52 16.21
CA ASN A 453 12.11 4.87 17.29
C ASN A 453 12.67 6.07 18.07
N ALA A 454 11.92 7.17 18.10
CA ALA A 454 12.39 8.44 18.65
C ALA A 454 12.48 8.44 20.18
N ILE A 455 11.91 7.44 20.87
CA ILE A 455 11.88 7.33 22.34
C ILE A 455 13.11 6.61 22.87
N ASP A 456 13.47 5.46 22.27
CA ASP A 456 14.53 4.61 22.79
C ASP A 456 15.72 4.42 21.84
N GLY A 457 15.59 4.86 20.58
CA GLY A 457 16.63 4.79 19.56
C GLY A 457 16.73 3.43 18.86
N SER A 458 15.80 2.51 19.11
CA SER A 458 15.76 1.20 18.47
C SER A 458 15.36 1.32 16.99
N ILE A 459 15.98 0.53 16.11
CA ILE A 459 15.63 0.52 14.68
C ILE A 459 14.30 -0.18 14.48
N ILE A 460 13.35 0.50 13.85
CA ILE A 460 12.08 -0.10 13.42
C ILE A 460 12.39 -0.81 12.12
N GLU A 461 12.43 -2.14 12.19
CA GLU A 461 12.52 -2.96 10.99
C GLU A 461 11.21 -2.79 10.23
N LEU A 462 11.34 -2.42 8.97
CA LEU A 462 10.25 -2.54 8.01
C LEU A 462 10.44 -3.91 7.36
N PRO A 463 9.35 -4.61 7.00
CA PRO A 463 9.47 -5.65 6.01
C PRO A 463 10.32 -5.10 4.86
N ARG A 464 11.34 -5.84 4.43
CA ARG A 464 11.75 -5.68 3.04
C ARG A 464 10.86 -6.67 2.33
N ASP A 465 10.05 -6.20 1.40
CA ASP A 465 9.56 -7.12 0.38
C ASP A 465 10.78 -7.86 -0.17
N ALA A 466 10.83 -9.16 0.11
CA ALA A 466 11.81 -10.07 -0.50
C ALA A 466 11.50 -10.31 -1.99
N GLY A 467 10.55 -9.56 -2.56
CA GLY A 467 10.06 -9.66 -3.93
C GLY A 467 10.45 -8.44 -4.76
N GLY A 468 11.73 -8.31 -5.03
CA GLY A 468 12.28 -7.36 -6.00
C GLY A 468 13.48 -7.96 -6.73
N ILE A 469 13.38 -9.25 -7.06
CA ILE A 469 14.24 -9.89 -8.05
C ILE A 469 13.31 -10.28 -9.18
N GLY A 470 13.23 -9.40 -10.17
CA GLY A 470 12.77 -9.69 -11.52
C GLY A 470 13.89 -9.31 -12.47
#